data_AF-A0A7C6C8V7-F1
#
_entry.id   AF-A0A7C6C8V7-F1
#
_cell.length_a   1.000
_cell.length_b   1.000
_cell.length_c   1.000
_cell.angle_alpha   90.00
_cell.angle_beta   90.00
_cell.angle_gamma   90.00
#
_symmetry.space_group_name_H-M   'P 1'
#
loop_
_entity.id
_entity.type
_entity.pdbx_description
1 polymer ?
#
loop_
_entity_poly.entity_id
_entity_poly.type
_entity_poly.pdbx_seq_one_letter_code
_entity_poly.pdbx_strand_id
1 'polypeptide(L)'
;MLDLDLDLIRLNENLKAVRNILAAEPTDRAELNSIKAVLEANLKELGRCARSGNCLESTDPCSFLESYSKHCFYYAVVLDKLGEWETVEEFAYTAAFIYPRYDEEYYDACQSIWQRAMVKRGFAPTLTIKEFFKEKHPELNNCAERLAYFLKYLP
;
A
#
# COMPACT_ATOMS: atom_id res chain seq x y z
N MET A 1 -5.96 -20.96 -17.56
CA MET A 1 -5.52 -19.55 -17.57
C MET A 1 -6.66 -18.77 -16.95
N LEU A 2 -6.66 -18.65 -15.62
CA LEU A 2 -7.69 -17.88 -14.91
C LEU A 2 -7.35 -16.40 -15.14
N ASP A 3 -8.34 -15.62 -15.59
CA ASP A 3 -8.21 -14.21 -15.95
C ASP A 3 -7.63 -13.39 -14.80
N LEU A 4 -6.35 -13.06 -14.88
CA LEU A 4 -5.68 -12.17 -13.94
C LEU A 4 -6.40 -10.80 -13.84
N ASP A 5 -7.01 -10.37 -14.94
CA ASP A 5 -7.80 -9.14 -15.00
C ASP A 5 -9.09 -9.25 -14.16
N LEU A 6 -9.69 -10.45 -14.06
CA LEU A 6 -10.86 -10.70 -13.20
C LEU A 6 -10.47 -10.60 -11.71
N ASP A 7 -9.25 -11.03 -11.37
CA ASP A 7 -8.74 -10.92 -10.00
C ASP A 7 -8.48 -9.47 -9.61
N LEU A 8 -7.85 -8.65 -10.46
CA LEU A 8 -7.61 -7.24 -10.13
C LEU A 8 -8.91 -6.44 -9.97
N ILE A 9 -9.93 -6.71 -10.81
CA ILE A 9 -11.27 -6.09 -10.67
C ILE A 9 -11.87 -6.45 -9.31
N ARG A 10 -11.86 -7.73 -8.94
CA ARG A 10 -12.39 -8.20 -7.65
C ARG A 10 -11.67 -7.55 -6.47
N LEU A 11 -10.35 -7.47 -6.52
CA LEU A 11 -9.53 -6.87 -5.46
C LEU A 11 -9.84 -5.37 -5.32
N ASN A 12 -10.03 -4.66 -6.43
CA ASN A 12 -10.41 -3.24 -6.42
C ASN A 12 -11.84 -2.99 -5.92
N GLU A 13 -12.80 -3.88 -6.18
CA GLU A 13 -14.14 -3.78 -5.59
C GLU A 13 -14.11 -4.02 -4.06
N ASN A 14 -13.32 -4.99 -3.59
CA ASN A 14 -13.05 -5.16 -2.15
C ASN A 14 -12.47 -3.88 -1.54
N LEU A 15 -11.48 -3.26 -2.19
CA LEU A 15 -10.87 -2.02 -1.73
C LEU A 15 -11.87 -0.86 -1.68
N LYS A 16 -12.75 -0.75 -2.68
CA LYS A 16 -13.80 0.26 -2.73
C LYS A 16 -14.80 0.09 -1.58
N ALA A 17 -15.19 -1.15 -1.27
CA ALA A 17 -16.04 -1.46 -0.12
C ALA A 17 -15.35 -1.05 1.19
N VAL A 18 -14.08 -1.42 1.37
CA VAL A 18 -13.26 -1.01 2.53
C VAL A 18 -13.20 0.50 2.67
N ARG A 19 -12.96 1.23 1.58
CA ARG A 19 -12.88 2.69 1.59
C ARG A 19 -14.20 3.33 2.05
N ASN A 20 -15.33 2.79 1.60
CA ASN A 20 -16.65 3.28 2.00
C ASN A 20 -16.88 3.06 3.50
N ILE A 21 -16.45 1.93 4.04
CA ILE A 21 -16.54 1.65 5.48
C ILE A 21 -15.63 2.62 6.26
N LEU A 22 -14.38 2.78 5.83
CA LEU A 22 -13.42 3.67 6.50
C LEU A 22 -13.83 5.14 6.46
N ALA A 23 -14.56 5.58 5.43
CA ALA A 23 -15.12 6.93 5.34
C ALA A 23 -16.17 7.21 6.42
N ALA A 24 -16.77 6.18 7.01
CA ALA A 24 -17.66 6.32 8.17
C ALA A 24 -16.92 6.39 9.51
N GLU A 25 -15.58 6.43 9.49
CA GLU A 25 -14.71 6.51 10.66
C GLU A 25 -14.98 5.46 11.75
N PRO A 26 -14.93 4.16 11.42
CA PRO A 26 -15.21 3.11 12.38
C PRO A 26 -14.22 3.16 13.54
N THR A 27 -14.75 2.93 14.73
CA THR A 27 -13.99 2.84 16.00
C THR A 27 -14.08 1.46 16.63
N ASP A 28 -15.00 0.61 16.17
CA ASP A 28 -15.13 -0.75 16.67
C ASP A 28 -13.94 -1.61 16.25
N ARG A 29 -13.32 -2.27 17.23
CA ARG A 29 -12.12 -3.07 17.00
C ARG A 29 -12.43 -4.33 16.18
N ALA A 30 -13.62 -4.92 16.29
CA ALA A 30 -13.96 -6.12 15.53
C ALA A 30 -14.17 -5.78 14.05
N GLU A 31 -14.84 -4.66 13.75
CA GLU A 31 -14.99 -4.13 12.39
C GLU A 31 -13.62 -3.81 11.77
N LEU A 32 -12.74 -3.12 12.50
CA LEU A 32 -11.37 -2.85 12.05
C LEU A 32 -10.57 -4.13 11.77
N ASN A 33 -10.70 -5.16 12.60
CA ASN A 33 -10.04 -6.46 12.35
C ASN A 33 -10.61 -7.18 11.13
N SER A 34 -11.92 -7.06 10.87
CA SER A 34 -12.54 -7.62 9.66
C SER A 34 -12.00 -6.94 8.39
N ILE A 35 -11.94 -5.60 8.40
CA ILE A 35 -11.34 -4.81 7.31
C ILE A 35 -9.87 -5.20 7.11
N LYS A 36 -9.11 -5.31 8.21
CA LYS A 36 -7.71 -5.74 8.19
C LYS A 36 -7.55 -7.07 7.46
N ALA A 37 -8.37 -8.07 7.81
CA ALA A 37 -8.31 -9.40 7.20
C ALA A 37 -8.59 -9.38 5.68
N VAL A 38 -9.54 -8.56 5.22
CA VAL A 38 -9.83 -8.39 3.79
C VAL A 38 -8.62 -7.79 3.06
N LEU A 39 -8.02 -6.73 3.62
CA LEU A 39 -6.86 -6.08 3.04
C LEU A 39 -5.63 -6.98 3.03
N GLU A 40 -5.38 -7.74 4.10
CA GLU A 40 -4.30 -8.75 4.16
C GLU A 40 -4.47 -9.82 3.07
N ALA A 41 -5.69 -10.35 2.90
CA ALA A 41 -5.98 -11.34 1.88
C ALA A 41 -5.76 -10.77 0.46
N ASN A 42 -6.20 -9.54 0.22
CA ASN A 42 -5.97 -8.86 -1.05
C ASN A 42 -4.47 -8.63 -1.32
N LEU A 43 -3.70 -8.17 -0.33
CA LEU A 43 -2.27 -7.91 -0.46
C LEU A 43 -1.48 -9.20 -0.73
N LYS A 44 -1.83 -10.31 -0.06
CA LYS A 44 -1.25 -11.64 -0.34
C LYS A 44 -1.51 -12.08 -1.77
N GLU A 45 -2.73 -11.88 -2.25
CA GLU A 45 -3.12 -12.25 -3.60
C GLU A 45 -2.42 -11.40 -4.66
N LEU A 46 -2.36 -10.08 -4.44
CA LEU A 46 -1.57 -9.20 -5.29
C LEU A 46 -0.11 -9.62 -5.32
N GLY A 47 0.51 -9.88 -4.16
CA GLY A 47 1.89 -10.36 -4.07
C GLY A 47 2.13 -11.68 -4.82
N ARG A 48 1.19 -12.63 -4.71
CA ARG A 48 1.19 -13.88 -5.46
C ARG A 48 1.16 -13.64 -6.97
N CYS A 49 0.26 -12.78 -7.44
CA CYS A 49 0.16 -12.43 -8.86
C CYS A 49 1.47 -11.79 -9.36
N ALA A 50 1.98 -10.82 -8.60
CA ALA A 50 3.21 -10.09 -8.90
C ALA A 50 4.43 -11.01 -9.07
N ARG A 51 4.57 -12.05 -8.21
CA ARG A 51 5.64 -13.05 -8.30
C ARG A 51 5.47 -14.09 -9.40
N SER A 52 4.25 -14.29 -9.89
CA SER A 52 3.97 -15.33 -10.89
C SER A 52 4.44 -14.99 -12.31
N GLY A 53 4.96 -13.77 -12.55
CA GLY A 53 5.40 -13.29 -13.88
C GLY A 53 4.25 -12.95 -14.82
N ASN A 54 3.10 -13.64 -14.69
CA ASN A 54 1.91 -13.46 -15.51
C ASN A 54 1.28 -12.05 -15.38
N CYS A 55 1.50 -11.37 -14.24
CA CYS A 55 0.95 -10.03 -13.99
C CYS A 55 1.46 -8.96 -14.95
N LEU A 56 2.68 -9.14 -15.46
CA LEU A 56 3.32 -8.18 -16.37
C LEU A 56 2.92 -8.39 -17.83
N GLU A 57 2.45 -9.58 -18.17
CA GLU A 57 2.09 -9.94 -19.55
C GLU A 57 0.61 -9.71 -19.86
N SER A 58 -0.28 -9.79 -18.86
CA SER A 58 -1.73 -9.64 -19.05
C SER A 58 -2.31 -8.30 -18.60
N THR A 59 -1.63 -7.55 -17.74
CA THR A 59 -2.21 -6.38 -17.05
C THR A 59 -1.30 -5.17 -17.21
N ASP A 60 -1.88 -3.97 -17.39
CA ASP A 60 -1.13 -2.71 -17.39
C ASP A 60 -0.35 -2.56 -16.07
N PRO A 61 1.00 -2.56 -16.09
CA PRO A 61 1.81 -2.51 -14.88
C PRO A 61 1.51 -1.28 -14.00
N CYS A 62 1.14 -0.16 -14.61
CA CYS A 62 0.75 1.03 -13.87
C CYS A 62 -0.56 0.80 -13.09
N SER A 63 -1.58 0.23 -13.71
CA SER A 63 -2.84 -0.09 -13.05
C SER A 63 -2.67 -1.09 -11.90
N PHE A 64 -1.80 -2.09 -12.07
CA PHE A 64 -1.46 -3.02 -10.99
C PHE A 64 -0.77 -2.31 -9.81
N LEU A 65 0.26 -1.52 -10.10
CA LEU A 65 0.98 -0.74 -9.08
C LEU A 65 0.06 0.23 -8.33
N GLU A 66 -0.84 0.90 -9.06
CA GLU A 66 -1.82 1.82 -8.48
C GLU A 66 -2.76 1.08 -7.51
N SER A 67 -3.26 -0.09 -7.90
CA SER A 67 -4.06 -0.93 -7.02
C SER A 67 -3.29 -1.36 -5.78
N TYR A 68 -2.08 -1.89 -5.95
CA TYR A 68 -1.23 -2.36 -4.86
C TYR A 68 -0.94 -1.24 -3.85
N SER A 69 -0.54 -0.08 -4.36
CA SER A 69 -0.30 1.14 -3.59
C SER A 69 -1.48 1.52 -2.70
N LYS A 70 -2.68 1.56 -3.29
CA LYS A 70 -3.89 1.92 -2.53
C LYS A 70 -4.23 0.86 -1.48
N HIS A 71 -4.04 -0.42 -1.77
CA HIS A 71 -4.21 -1.49 -0.76
C HIS A 71 -3.25 -1.32 0.41
N CYS A 72 -1.96 -1.06 0.15
CA CYS A 72 -0.98 -0.78 1.20
C CYS A 72 -1.38 0.43 2.05
N PHE A 73 -1.82 1.52 1.41
CA PHE A 73 -2.24 2.73 2.10
C PHE A 73 -3.43 2.46 3.04
N TYR A 74 -4.51 1.85 2.54
CA TYR A 74 -5.68 1.57 3.37
C TYR A 74 -5.39 0.53 4.46
N TYR A 75 -4.44 -0.38 4.22
CA TYR A 75 -3.97 -1.30 5.25
C TYR A 75 -3.24 -0.57 6.36
N ALA A 76 -2.35 0.38 6.02
CA ALA A 76 -1.70 1.26 6.99
C ALA A 76 -2.71 2.10 7.79
N VAL A 77 -3.77 2.62 7.16
CA VAL A 77 -4.87 3.33 7.86
C VAL A 77 -5.52 2.47 8.94
N VAL A 78 -5.79 1.20 8.64
CA VAL A 78 -6.46 0.27 9.58
C VAL A 78 -5.52 -0.11 10.71
N LEU A 79 -4.26 -0.43 10.40
CA LEU A 79 -3.22 -0.73 11.40
C LEU A 79 -3.01 0.44 12.36
N ASP A 80 -3.04 1.66 11.82
CA ASP A 80 -2.95 2.89 12.59
C ASP A 80 -4.14 3.01 13.56
N LYS A 81 -5.37 2.78 13.11
CA LYS A 81 -6.54 2.75 14.01
C LYS A 81 -6.47 1.63 15.06
N LEU A 82 -5.81 0.51 14.76
CA LEU A 82 -5.65 -0.64 15.68
C LEU A 82 -4.48 -0.50 16.67
N GLY A 83 -3.58 0.46 16.42
CA GLY A 83 -2.38 0.71 17.23
C GLY A 83 -1.16 -0.12 16.86
N GLU A 84 -1.12 -0.70 15.67
CA GLU A 84 -0.05 -1.59 15.18
C GLU A 84 1.06 -0.82 14.45
N TRP A 85 1.65 0.17 15.15
CA TRP A 85 2.47 1.24 14.54
C TRP A 85 3.75 0.78 13.85
N GLU A 86 4.34 -0.34 14.27
CA GLU A 86 5.55 -0.88 13.65
C GLU A 86 5.28 -1.25 12.18
N THR A 87 4.15 -1.91 11.94
CA THR A 87 3.71 -2.33 10.61
C THR A 87 3.18 -1.15 9.77
N VAL A 88 2.64 -0.10 10.41
CA VAL A 88 2.15 1.11 9.70
C VAL A 88 3.27 1.77 8.91
N GLU A 89 4.47 1.88 9.50
CA GLU A 89 5.62 2.53 8.85
C GLU A 89 5.94 1.87 7.51
N GLU A 90 6.06 0.54 7.49
CA GLU A 90 6.40 -0.25 6.31
C GLU A 90 5.38 -0.08 5.18
N PHE A 91 4.09 -0.17 5.51
CA PHE A 91 3.03 -0.12 4.50
C PHE A 91 2.74 1.29 3.99
N ALA A 92 2.79 2.32 4.85
CA ALA A 92 2.62 3.71 4.42
C ALA A 92 3.79 4.16 3.52
N TYR A 93 5.01 3.74 3.87
CA TYR A 93 6.20 3.97 3.06
C TYR A 93 6.10 3.27 1.70
N THR A 94 5.74 1.98 1.69
CA THR A 94 5.58 1.19 0.47
C THR A 94 4.53 1.79 -0.45
N ALA A 95 3.38 2.19 0.09
CA ALA A 95 2.30 2.83 -0.65
C ALA A 95 2.77 4.11 -1.36
N ALA A 96 3.39 5.05 -0.64
CA ALA A 96 3.92 6.26 -1.25
C ALA A 96 4.90 5.94 -2.39
N PHE A 97 5.77 4.94 -2.18
CA PHE A 97 6.85 4.67 -3.13
C PHE A 97 6.37 4.12 -4.48
N ILE A 98 5.52 3.11 -4.42
CA ILE A 98 5.15 2.31 -5.60
C ILE A 98 4.04 2.97 -6.41
N TYR A 99 3.41 4.02 -5.90
CA TYR A 99 2.39 4.75 -6.64
C TYR A 99 3.02 5.29 -7.94
N PRO A 100 2.53 4.86 -9.12
CA PRO A 100 3.22 5.07 -10.39
C PRO A 100 3.05 6.51 -10.92
N ARG A 101 2.12 7.29 -10.35
CA ARG A 101 1.83 8.65 -10.74
C ARG A 101 2.23 9.61 -9.63
N TYR A 102 2.71 10.79 -9.98
CA TYR A 102 2.92 11.81 -8.96
C TYR A 102 1.57 12.41 -8.57
N ASP A 103 1.14 12.20 -7.31
CA ASP A 103 -0.09 12.73 -6.74
C ASP A 103 0.20 13.27 -5.34
N GLU A 104 0.26 14.60 -5.23
CA GLU A 104 0.70 15.28 -4.02
C GLU A 104 -0.23 15.03 -2.83
N GLU A 105 -1.54 15.00 -3.05
CA GLU A 105 -2.53 14.71 -2.01
C GLU A 105 -2.36 13.28 -1.47
N TYR A 106 -2.13 12.32 -2.36
CA TYR A 106 -1.86 10.93 -1.97
C TYR A 106 -0.55 10.79 -1.20
N TYR A 107 0.51 11.48 -1.63
CA TYR A 107 1.79 11.51 -0.94
C TYR A 107 1.67 12.09 0.47
N ASP A 108 0.96 13.20 0.62
CA ASP A 108 0.76 13.86 1.90
C ASP A 108 -0.07 13.01 2.85
N ALA A 109 -1.04 12.25 2.33
CA ALA A 109 -1.80 11.28 3.10
C ALA A 109 -0.91 10.14 3.61
N CYS A 110 -0.04 9.57 2.77
CA CYS A 110 0.92 8.55 3.18
C CYS A 110 1.93 9.09 4.21
N GLN A 111 2.46 10.29 3.97
CA GLN A 111 3.38 11.00 4.86
C GLN A 111 2.77 11.18 6.27
N SER A 112 1.52 11.62 6.32
CA SER A 112 0.82 11.89 7.58
C SER A 112 0.66 10.64 8.45
N ILE A 113 0.31 9.51 7.84
CA ILE A 113 0.18 8.22 8.54
C ILE A 113 1.54 7.73 9.03
N TRP A 114 2.56 7.78 8.17
CA TRP A 114 3.92 7.36 8.49
C TRP A 114 4.52 8.17 9.64
N GLN A 115 4.42 9.51 9.59
CA GLN A 115 4.90 10.37 10.67
C GLN A 115 4.18 10.10 11.99
N ARG A 116 2.86 9.88 11.94
CA ARG A 116 2.08 9.55 13.14
C ARG A 116 2.57 8.25 13.77
N ALA A 117 2.80 7.20 12.97
CA ALA A 117 3.36 5.94 13.46
C ALA A 117 4.75 6.13 14.09
N MET A 118 5.64 6.91 13.47
CA MET A 118 6.96 7.22 14.02
C MET A 118 6.90 7.92 15.37
N VAL A 119 6.06 8.96 15.48
CA VAL A 119 5.87 9.70 16.73
C VAL A 119 5.32 8.79 17.82
N LYS A 120 4.35 7.92 17.50
CA LYS A 120 3.81 6.93 18.44
C LYS A 120 4.83 5.91 18.92
N ARG A 121 5.88 5.66 18.12
CA ARG A 121 7.03 4.81 18.46
C ARG A 121 8.17 5.56 19.15
N GLY A 122 8.04 6.87 19.38
CA GLY A 122 9.04 7.69 20.06
C GLY A 122 10.16 8.20 19.15
N PHE A 123 9.99 8.13 17.82
CA PHE A 123 10.93 8.71 16.86
C PHE A 123 10.46 10.10 16.44
N ALA A 124 11.42 11.01 16.23
CA ALA A 124 11.17 12.30 15.60
C ALA A 124 11.41 12.16 14.09
N PRO A 125 10.37 12.22 13.24
CA PRO A 125 10.55 12.19 11.79
C PRO A 125 11.26 13.47 11.34
N THR A 126 12.56 13.39 11.10
CA THR A 126 13.39 14.51 10.61
C THR A 126 13.40 14.62 9.09
N LEU A 127 12.95 13.58 8.39
CA LEU A 127 12.89 13.50 6.94
C LEU A 127 11.46 13.23 6.50
N THR A 128 11.08 13.83 5.37
CA THR A 128 9.91 13.38 4.61
C THR A 128 10.19 12.02 4.00
N ILE A 129 9.14 11.26 3.69
CA ILE A 129 9.21 10.03 2.90
C ILE A 129 9.97 10.32 1.58
N LYS A 130 9.71 11.48 0.94
CA LYS A 130 10.40 11.93 -0.28
C LYS A 130 11.91 12.09 -0.09
N GLU A 131 12.36 12.65 1.02
CA GLU A 131 13.79 12.82 1.34
C GLU A 131 14.44 11.49 1.70
N PHE A 132 13.76 10.66 2.50
CA PHE A 132 14.22 9.32 2.85
C PHE A 132 14.44 8.46 1.60
N PHE A 133 13.56 8.57 0.59
CA PHE A 133 13.75 7.89 -0.69
C PHE A 133 14.99 8.34 -1.44
N LYS A 134 15.22 9.64 -1.56
CA LYS A 134 16.39 10.19 -2.26
C LYS A 134 17.70 9.76 -1.60
N GLU A 135 17.71 9.62 -0.27
CA GLU A 135 18.88 9.14 0.47
C GLU A 135 19.12 7.64 0.30
N LYS A 136 18.06 6.82 0.26
CA LYS A 136 18.18 5.36 0.29
C LYS A 136 18.29 4.71 -1.09
N HIS A 137 17.60 5.25 -2.10
CA HIS A 137 17.44 4.61 -3.42
C HIS A 137 17.43 5.64 -4.57
N PRO A 138 18.53 6.37 -4.82
CA PRO A 138 18.61 7.40 -5.85
C PRO A 138 18.43 6.87 -7.29
N GLU A 139 18.55 5.56 -7.50
CA GLU A 139 18.48 4.89 -8.81
C GLU A 139 17.06 4.56 -9.31
N LEU A 140 16.03 4.55 -8.47
CA LEU A 140 14.68 4.05 -8.82
C LEU A 140 13.80 5.13 -9.47
N ASN A 141 14.14 5.49 -10.71
CA ASN A 141 13.55 6.64 -11.42
C ASN A 141 12.38 6.28 -12.36
N ASN A 142 12.11 5.00 -12.63
CA ASN A 142 10.95 4.57 -13.43
C ASN A 142 10.09 3.49 -12.75
N CYS A 143 8.81 3.38 -13.13
CA CYS A 143 7.83 2.50 -12.50
C CYS A 143 8.17 1.00 -12.63
N ALA A 144 8.86 0.57 -13.69
CA ALA A 144 9.23 -0.83 -13.90
C ALA A 144 10.35 -1.27 -12.94
N GLU A 145 11.33 -0.42 -12.69
CA GLU A 145 12.39 -0.63 -11.70
C GLU A 145 11.84 -0.60 -10.28
N ARG A 146 10.89 0.32 -10.00
CA ARG A 146 10.16 0.34 -8.73
C ARG A 146 9.36 -0.94 -8.51
N LEU A 147 8.66 -1.42 -9.53
CA LEU A 147 7.94 -2.69 -9.47
C LEU A 147 8.91 -3.84 -9.17
N ALA A 148 9.95 -4.03 -9.98
CA ALA A 148 10.94 -5.10 -9.78
C ALA A 148 11.63 -5.05 -8.40
N TYR A 149 11.92 -3.85 -7.89
CA TYR A 149 12.50 -3.68 -6.56
C TYR A 149 11.53 -4.05 -5.44
N PHE A 150 10.25 -3.69 -5.54
CA PHE A 150 9.29 -3.97 -4.47
C PHE A 150 8.81 -5.42 -4.50
N LEU A 151 8.71 -6.04 -5.68
CA LEU A 151 8.35 -7.46 -5.87
C LEU A 151 9.13 -8.42 -4.96
N LYS A 152 10.42 -8.15 -4.67
CA LYS A 152 11.27 -8.99 -3.80
C LYS A 152 11.00 -8.84 -2.30
N TYR A 153 10.33 -7.77 -1.87
CA TYR A 153 9.98 -7.52 -0.47
C TYR A 153 8.52 -7.83 -0.17
N LEU A 154 7.74 -8.23 -1.18
CA LEU A 154 6.35 -8.63 -0.97
C LEU A 154 6.32 -10.03 -0.32
N PRO A 155 5.53 -10.25 0.75
CA PRO A 155 5.27 -11.57 1.31
C PRO A 155 4.52 -12.48 0.32
#